data_AF-A0A9D9LQS8-F1
#
_entry.id   AF-A0A9D9LQS8-F1
#
_cell.length_a   1.000
_cell.length_b   1.000
_cell.length_c   1.000
_cell.angle_alpha   90.00
_cell.angle_beta   90.00
_cell.angle_gamma   90.00
#
_symmetry.space_group_name_H-M   'P 1'
#
loop_
_entity.id
_entity.type
_entity.pdbx_description
1 polymer ?
#
loop_
_entity_poly.entity_id
_entity_poly.type
_entity_poly.pdbx_seq_one_letter_code
_entity_poly.pdbx_strand_id
1 'polypeptide(L)'
;KTVENGHQGALMAPTGILAEQHFAAFKTALDKFNIRVGLLTGKLTKRQHEEIYAQIKNGELDIVIGTHALIEENVEFKDLGLVVTDEQHRFGIAQRAALEKSQNLTPDVLVMTATPIPRTMTLTIYGDLDVSIIRELPPGRKPVRTFLREPSRRPLIYDFVKKEIENGRQAYVVCPLIEESETLDLPSAEEVYDELKRGIFKNISCALIHGRMKDSEKESVMESFHSGKIKLLVATTVIEVGVNVPNASIMVIENAERFGLSQLHQLRGRIGRGEYQSYCVMVSSAKAEATKIRLETMVNISDGFKLAEEDLKLRGPGEFFGKIQHGLGDLKIADALKDTDLLLMARDAALLTIENKEDFNKALKFLSFAYRDKFKNILDT
;
A
#
# COMPACT_ATOMS: atom_id res chain seq x y z
N LYS A 1 16.98 -1.37 -18.11
CA LYS A 1 17.66 -0.07 -18.22
C LYS A 1 18.70 0.15 -17.14
N THR A 2 18.36 0.29 -15.86
CA THR A 2 19.37 0.51 -14.79
C THR A 2 20.49 -0.55 -14.79
N VAL A 3 20.11 -1.83 -14.70
CA VAL A 3 21.07 -2.96 -14.77
C VAL A 3 21.77 -3.05 -16.14
N GLU A 4 21.07 -2.77 -17.24
CA GLU A 4 21.67 -2.76 -18.58
C GLU A 4 22.76 -1.69 -18.74
N ASN A 5 22.65 -0.57 -18.00
CA ASN A 5 23.64 0.50 -17.96
C ASN A 5 24.76 0.25 -16.94
N GLY A 6 24.75 -0.91 -16.25
CA GLY A 6 25.80 -1.28 -15.28
C GLY A 6 25.56 -0.80 -13.84
N HIS A 7 24.40 -0.19 -13.55
CA HIS A 7 24.04 0.25 -12.20
C HIS A 7 23.18 -0.79 -11.46
N GLN A 8 23.26 -0.79 -10.14
CA GLN A 8 22.45 -1.62 -9.26
C GLN A 8 21.05 -1.00 -9.05
N GLY A 9 20.06 -1.86 -8.78
CA GLY A 9 18.72 -1.46 -8.39
C GLY A 9 18.33 -1.98 -6.99
N ALA A 10 17.49 -1.23 -6.30
CA ALA A 10 16.90 -1.64 -5.02
C ALA A 10 15.37 -1.64 -5.10
N LEU A 11 14.72 -2.65 -4.54
CA LEU A 11 13.26 -2.72 -4.36
C LEU A 11 12.94 -2.91 -2.88
N MET A 12 12.27 -1.94 -2.28
CA MET A 12 11.82 -2.00 -0.90
C MET A 12 10.35 -2.40 -0.82
N ALA A 13 10.09 -3.51 -0.15
CA ALA A 13 8.76 -4.02 0.15
C ALA A 13 8.40 -3.77 1.63
N PRO A 14 7.12 -3.59 1.98
CA PRO A 14 6.70 -3.24 3.33
C PRO A 14 6.78 -4.41 4.34
N THR A 15 6.86 -5.67 3.86
CA THR A 15 7.04 -6.87 4.70
C THR A 15 8.01 -7.86 4.08
N GLY A 16 8.56 -8.73 4.93
CA GLY A 16 9.40 -9.85 4.49
C GLY A 16 8.70 -10.77 3.50
N ILE A 17 7.41 -11.08 3.71
CA ILE A 17 6.64 -11.93 2.79
C ILE A 17 6.55 -11.30 1.39
N LEU A 18 6.26 -9.99 1.30
CA LEU A 18 6.23 -9.31 0.01
C LEU A 18 7.62 -9.25 -0.63
N ALA A 19 8.68 -9.02 0.16
CA ALA A 19 10.04 -9.05 -0.34
C ALA A 19 10.40 -10.43 -0.92
N GLU A 20 10.01 -11.52 -0.25
CA GLU A 20 10.18 -12.90 -0.74
C GLU A 20 9.38 -13.17 -2.03
N GLN A 21 8.14 -12.69 -2.11
CA GLN A 21 7.32 -12.81 -3.33
C GLN A 21 7.94 -12.07 -4.51
N HIS A 22 8.35 -10.82 -4.30
CA HIS A 22 9.06 -10.03 -5.31
C HIS A 22 10.36 -10.71 -5.72
N PHE A 23 11.13 -11.22 -4.76
CA PHE A 23 12.36 -11.98 -5.02
C PHE A 23 12.11 -13.22 -5.89
N ALA A 24 11.14 -14.06 -5.54
CA ALA A 24 10.81 -15.23 -6.33
C ALA A 24 10.37 -14.86 -7.76
N ALA A 25 9.54 -13.82 -7.90
CA ALA A 25 9.07 -13.32 -9.19
C ALA A 25 10.21 -12.76 -10.05
N PHE A 26 11.05 -11.89 -9.48
CA PHE A 26 12.19 -11.27 -10.17
C PHE A 26 13.23 -12.33 -10.54
N LYS A 27 13.57 -13.23 -9.62
CA LYS A 27 14.51 -14.32 -9.90
C LYS A 27 14.03 -15.15 -11.08
N THR A 28 12.75 -15.53 -11.11
CA THR A 28 12.17 -16.31 -12.22
C THR A 28 12.15 -15.54 -13.53
N ALA A 29 11.75 -14.27 -13.50
CA ALA A 29 11.62 -13.44 -14.70
C ALA A 29 12.98 -13.06 -15.30
N LEU A 30 14.00 -12.88 -14.46
CA LEU A 30 15.30 -12.34 -14.83
C LEU A 30 16.41 -13.38 -14.98
N ASP A 31 16.16 -14.64 -14.62
CA ASP A 31 17.12 -15.75 -14.72
C ASP A 31 17.75 -15.85 -16.12
N LYS A 32 16.93 -15.65 -17.17
CA LYS A 32 17.34 -15.72 -18.57
C LYS A 32 18.31 -14.62 -19.01
N PHE A 33 18.42 -13.56 -18.24
CA PHE A 33 19.26 -12.40 -18.54
C PHE A 33 20.54 -12.37 -17.71
N ASN A 34 20.81 -13.41 -16.92
CA ASN A 34 21.97 -13.51 -16.03
C ASN A 34 22.06 -12.32 -15.04
N ILE A 35 20.90 -11.80 -14.62
CA ILE A 35 20.80 -10.72 -13.63
C ILE A 35 20.71 -11.34 -12.24
N ARG A 36 21.64 -10.96 -11.37
CA ARG A 36 21.79 -11.51 -10.02
C ARG A 36 20.92 -10.73 -9.05
N VAL A 37 19.87 -11.38 -8.56
CA VAL A 37 18.94 -10.81 -7.60
C VAL A 37 19.27 -11.33 -6.20
N GLY A 38 19.35 -10.42 -5.22
CA GLY A 38 19.53 -10.73 -3.80
C GLY A 38 18.30 -10.39 -2.97
N LEU A 39 18.16 -11.05 -1.82
CA LEU A 39 17.08 -10.80 -0.86
C LEU A 39 17.66 -10.39 0.49
N LEU A 40 17.31 -9.21 0.98
CA LEU A 40 17.71 -8.69 2.28
C LEU A 40 16.49 -8.50 3.18
N THR A 41 16.27 -9.43 4.10
CA THR A 41 15.18 -9.36 5.08
C THR A 41 15.71 -9.61 6.49
N GLY A 42 14.97 -9.17 7.51
CA GLY A 42 15.35 -9.38 8.91
C GLY A 42 15.33 -10.84 9.39
N LYS A 43 15.00 -11.81 8.53
CA LYS A 43 15.07 -13.25 8.84
C LYS A 43 16.48 -13.82 8.70
N LEU A 44 17.37 -13.12 8.00
CA LEU A 44 18.70 -13.62 7.73
C LEU A 44 19.53 -13.62 9.02
N THR A 45 20.39 -14.62 9.15
CA THR A 45 21.37 -14.65 10.24
C THR A 45 22.40 -13.54 10.05
N LYS A 46 23.07 -13.13 11.12
CA LYS A 46 24.12 -12.10 11.06
C LYS A 46 25.19 -12.40 9.99
N ARG A 47 25.61 -13.66 9.87
CA ARG A 47 26.55 -14.10 8.85
C ARG A 47 26.01 -13.91 7.43
N GLN A 48 24.75 -14.27 7.19
CA GLN A 48 24.11 -14.08 5.88
C GLN A 48 23.95 -12.60 5.54
N HIS A 49 23.64 -11.75 6.53
CA HIS A 49 23.65 -10.29 6.34
C HIS A 49 25.03 -9.80 5.91
N GLU A 50 26.10 -10.20 6.61
CA GLU A 50 27.47 -9.81 6.28
C GLU A 50 27.89 -10.28 4.87
N GLU A 51 27.52 -11.49 4.48
CA GLU A 51 27.76 -12.03 3.13
C GLU A 51 27.02 -11.20 2.07
N ILE A 52 25.74 -10.87 2.28
CA ILE A 52 24.98 -10.04 1.35
C ILE A 52 25.52 -8.61 1.28
N TYR A 53 25.88 -8.00 2.41
CA TYR A 53 26.47 -6.65 2.42
C TYR A 53 27.75 -6.60 1.61
N ALA A 54 28.62 -7.60 1.73
CA ALA A 54 29.82 -7.71 0.90
C ALA A 54 29.48 -7.85 -0.59
N GLN A 55 28.50 -8.69 -0.94
CA GLN A 55 28.07 -8.87 -2.32
C GLN A 55 27.47 -7.58 -2.93
N ILE A 56 26.68 -6.83 -2.16
CA ILE A 56 26.11 -5.55 -2.58
C ILE A 56 27.24 -4.55 -2.85
N LYS A 57 28.17 -4.41 -1.91
CA LYS A 57 29.31 -3.49 -2.00
C LYS A 57 30.28 -3.82 -3.14
N ASN A 58 30.47 -5.10 -3.44
CA ASN A 58 31.34 -5.54 -4.53
C ASN A 58 30.66 -5.45 -5.92
N GLY A 59 29.35 -5.21 -5.98
CA GLY A 59 28.57 -5.27 -7.22
C GLY A 59 28.37 -6.70 -7.72
N GLU A 60 28.36 -7.67 -6.81
CA GLU A 60 28.04 -9.07 -7.11
C GLU A 60 26.53 -9.32 -7.23
N LEU A 61 25.72 -8.37 -6.75
CA LEU A 61 24.27 -8.35 -6.91
C LEU A 61 23.86 -7.16 -7.77
N ASP A 62 23.03 -7.41 -8.77
CA ASP A 62 22.55 -6.39 -9.70
C ASP A 62 21.24 -5.76 -9.19
N ILE A 63 20.39 -6.54 -8.52
CA ILE A 63 19.14 -6.08 -7.90
C ILE A 63 19.06 -6.61 -6.47
N VAL A 64 18.73 -5.74 -5.52
CA VAL A 64 18.52 -6.13 -4.12
C VAL A 64 17.07 -5.85 -3.73
N ILE A 65 16.38 -6.88 -3.27
CA ILE A 65 14.99 -6.79 -2.82
C ILE A 65 14.97 -6.96 -1.31
N GLY A 66 14.25 -6.12 -0.59
CA GLY A 66 14.28 -6.19 0.87
C GLY A 66 13.23 -5.35 1.56
N THR A 67 13.29 -5.31 2.88
CA THR A 67 12.44 -4.43 3.70
C THR A 67 13.20 -3.17 4.08
N HIS A 68 12.78 -2.48 5.15
CA HIS A 68 13.55 -1.39 5.79
C HIS A 68 15.02 -1.73 6.11
N ALA A 69 15.40 -3.01 6.11
CA ALA A 69 16.80 -3.42 6.24
C ALA A 69 17.71 -2.84 5.14
N LEU A 70 17.16 -2.47 3.98
CA LEU A 70 17.92 -1.87 2.87
C LEU A 70 18.45 -0.46 3.14
N ILE A 71 17.89 0.23 4.14
CA ILE A 71 18.25 1.62 4.49
C ILE A 71 19.00 1.70 5.84
N GLU A 72 19.40 0.55 6.39
CA GLU A 72 20.27 0.51 7.57
C GLU A 72 21.67 1.01 7.19
N GLU A 73 22.39 1.64 8.14
CA GLU A 73 23.71 2.26 7.92
C GLU A 73 24.78 1.32 7.35
N ASN A 74 24.57 0.01 7.44
CA ASN A 74 25.52 -1.01 6.98
C ASN A 74 25.38 -1.37 5.49
N VAL A 75 24.35 -0.89 4.79
CA VAL A 75 24.12 -1.23 3.38
C VAL A 75 24.80 -0.18 2.49
N GLU A 76 25.90 -0.58 1.86
CA GLU A 76 26.66 0.27 0.94
C GLU A 76 26.62 -0.34 -0.47
N PHE A 77 25.89 0.31 -1.38
CA PHE A 77 25.86 -0.07 -2.79
C PHE A 77 27.11 0.40 -3.50
N LYS A 78 27.60 -0.41 -4.46
CA LYS A 78 28.71 -0.02 -5.34
C LYS A 78 28.34 1.15 -6.23
N ASP A 79 27.15 1.07 -6.84
CA ASP A 79 26.67 2.03 -7.83
C ASP A 79 25.14 1.92 -7.96
N LEU A 80 24.39 2.66 -7.12
CA LEU A 80 22.94 2.55 -7.06
C LEU A 80 22.29 3.53 -8.04
N GLY A 81 21.58 3.00 -9.04
CA GLY A 81 20.95 3.83 -10.07
C GLY A 81 19.43 3.99 -9.93
N LEU A 82 18.74 3.06 -9.26
CA LEU A 82 17.28 3.10 -9.12
C LEU A 82 16.82 2.51 -7.78
N VAL A 83 15.90 3.21 -7.12
CA VAL A 83 15.21 2.76 -5.92
C VAL A 83 13.72 2.72 -6.19
N VAL A 84 13.11 1.54 -6.01
CA VAL A 84 11.68 1.33 -6.13
C VAL A 84 11.09 1.06 -4.75
N THR A 85 10.03 1.76 -4.37
CA THR A 85 9.33 1.53 -3.09
C THR A 85 7.88 1.12 -3.34
N ASP A 86 7.42 0.08 -2.65
CA ASP A 86 6.07 -0.48 -2.77
C ASP A 86 5.23 -0.14 -1.53
N GLU A 87 4.03 0.43 -1.73
CA GLU A 87 3.00 0.72 -0.72
C GLU A 87 3.45 1.61 0.45
N GLN A 88 3.93 2.82 0.18
CA GLN A 88 4.32 3.76 1.24
C GLN A 88 3.43 5.01 1.42
N HIS A 89 2.74 5.04 2.56
CA HIS A 89 2.38 6.25 3.32
C HIS A 89 3.48 6.67 4.32
N ARG A 90 4.60 5.92 4.40
CA ARG A 90 5.63 6.06 5.46
C ARG A 90 7.07 6.25 4.96
N PHE A 91 7.30 6.40 3.65
CA PHE A 91 8.63 6.84 3.20
C PHE A 91 8.70 8.31 3.51
N GLY A 92 9.45 8.67 4.54
CA GLY A 92 9.74 10.05 4.81
C GLY A 92 10.71 10.57 3.75
N ILE A 93 10.52 11.81 3.35
CA ILE A 93 11.51 12.64 2.64
C ILE A 93 12.91 12.52 3.31
N ALA A 94 12.95 12.32 4.63
CA ALA A 94 14.18 12.10 5.40
C ALA A 94 14.98 10.83 5.02
N GLN A 95 14.34 9.78 4.50
CA GLN A 95 15.01 8.54 4.09
C GLN A 95 15.56 8.63 2.65
N ARG A 96 14.96 9.48 1.78
CA ARG A 96 15.56 9.88 0.50
C ARG A 96 16.91 10.56 0.70
N ALA A 97 16.96 11.50 1.65
CA ALA A 97 18.19 12.22 1.98
C ALA A 97 19.32 11.31 2.49
N ALA A 98 19.00 10.15 3.09
CA ALA A 98 20.01 9.19 3.55
C ALA A 98 20.65 8.41 2.38
N LEU A 99 19.86 8.07 1.35
CA LEU A 99 20.34 7.44 0.12
C LEU A 99 21.07 8.45 -0.78
N GLU A 100 20.64 9.72 -0.79
CA GLU A 100 21.32 10.82 -1.47
C GLU A 100 22.68 11.18 -0.83
N LYS A 101 22.80 11.09 0.49
CA LYS A 101 24.05 11.44 1.22
C LYS A 101 25.16 10.40 1.12
N SER A 102 24.83 9.16 0.74
CA SER A 102 25.77 8.03 0.76
C SER A 102 26.43 7.75 -0.59
N GLN A 103 26.06 8.45 -1.67
CA GLN A 103 26.63 8.25 -3.01
C GLN A 103 26.96 9.57 -3.73
N ASN A 104 27.91 9.52 -4.68
CA ASN A 104 28.26 10.66 -5.54
C ASN A 104 27.17 11.04 -6.56
N LEU A 105 26.21 10.13 -6.81
CA LEU A 105 25.10 10.30 -7.73
C LEU A 105 23.79 9.99 -7.01
N THR A 106 22.79 10.83 -7.25
CA THR A 106 21.43 10.62 -6.74
C THR A 106 20.74 9.55 -7.58
N PRO A 107 20.24 8.44 -6.98
CA PRO A 107 19.52 7.42 -7.73
C PRO A 107 18.15 7.91 -8.19
N ASP A 108 17.65 7.36 -9.30
CA ASP A 108 16.25 7.53 -9.70
C ASP A 108 15.33 6.90 -8.64
N VAL A 109 14.18 7.52 -8.36
CA VAL A 109 13.22 7.02 -7.36
C VAL A 109 11.85 6.79 -7.99
N LEU A 110 11.35 5.56 -7.88
CA LEU A 110 9.99 5.18 -8.27
C LEU A 110 9.19 4.77 -7.03
N VAL A 111 8.10 5.47 -6.77
CA VAL A 111 7.18 5.14 -5.68
C VAL A 111 5.91 4.53 -6.25
N MET A 112 5.54 3.34 -5.78
CA MET A 112 4.32 2.63 -6.17
C MET A 112 3.35 2.55 -5.01
N THR A 113 2.06 2.75 -5.28
CA THR A 113 0.99 2.61 -4.28
C THR A 113 -0.23 1.97 -4.95
N ALA A 114 -0.85 1.01 -4.28
CA ALA A 114 -2.15 0.48 -4.71
C ALA A 114 -3.30 1.36 -4.21
N THR A 115 -3.05 2.19 -3.19
CA THR A 115 -4.03 3.19 -2.78
C THR A 115 -4.09 4.31 -3.81
N PRO A 116 -5.26 4.53 -4.41
CA PRO A 116 -5.48 5.67 -5.29
C PRO A 116 -5.41 6.92 -4.41
N ILE A 117 -4.30 7.64 -4.46
CA ILE A 117 -4.22 8.97 -3.87
C ILE A 117 -4.91 9.91 -4.86
N PRO A 118 -5.86 10.75 -4.42
CA PRO A 118 -6.46 11.75 -5.29
C PRO A 118 -5.37 12.57 -5.98
N ARG A 119 -5.53 12.85 -7.27
CA ARG A 119 -4.53 13.61 -8.04
C ARG A 119 -4.24 14.97 -7.38
N THR A 120 -5.29 15.55 -6.80
CA THR A 120 -5.27 16.79 -6.00
C THR A 120 -4.29 16.72 -4.83
N MET A 121 -4.25 15.60 -4.11
CA MET A 121 -3.34 15.39 -2.96
C MET A 121 -1.92 15.04 -3.39
N THR A 122 -1.76 14.40 -4.56
CA THR A 122 -0.44 13.96 -5.02
C THR A 122 0.49 15.15 -5.26
N LEU A 123 -0.05 16.25 -5.80
CA LEU A 123 0.68 17.51 -6.01
C LEU A 123 1.08 18.22 -4.71
N THR A 124 0.30 18.06 -3.64
CA THR A 124 0.57 18.71 -2.35
C THR A 124 1.52 17.89 -1.48
N ILE A 125 1.41 16.56 -1.51
CA ILE A 125 2.22 15.65 -0.68
C ILE A 125 3.55 15.32 -1.34
N TYR A 126 3.55 15.15 -2.66
CA TYR A 126 4.68 14.65 -3.43
C TYR A 126 5.07 15.63 -4.55
N GLY A 127 4.92 16.94 -4.32
CA GLY A 127 4.92 17.97 -5.37
C GLY A 127 6.11 17.97 -6.35
N ASP A 128 7.23 17.35 -6.00
CA ASP A 128 8.42 17.13 -6.83
C ASP A 128 8.36 15.88 -7.73
N LEU A 129 7.40 14.97 -7.53
CA LEU A 129 7.28 13.72 -8.28
C LEU A 129 6.39 13.83 -9.50
N ASP A 130 6.88 13.30 -10.61
CA ASP A 130 6.04 13.00 -11.75
C ASP A 130 5.14 11.79 -11.48
N VAL A 131 3.87 11.92 -11.86
CA VAL A 131 2.82 10.96 -11.50
C VAL A 131 2.35 10.23 -12.75
N SER A 132 2.54 8.92 -12.76
CA SER A 132 1.96 8.04 -13.79
C SER A 132 0.78 7.26 -13.20
N ILE A 133 -0.33 7.21 -13.94
CA ILE A 133 -1.58 6.58 -13.49
C ILE A 133 -1.91 5.39 -14.40
N ILE A 134 -2.09 4.22 -13.80
CA ILE A 134 -2.55 3.00 -14.48
C ILE A 134 -4.03 2.77 -14.14
N ARG A 135 -4.92 2.91 -15.13
CA ARG A 135 -6.38 2.78 -14.95
C ARG A 135 -6.93 1.40 -15.33
N GLU A 136 -6.26 0.73 -16.26
CA GLU A 136 -6.76 -0.50 -16.85
C GLU A 136 -6.47 -1.70 -15.95
N LEU A 137 -7.45 -2.60 -15.85
CA LEU A 137 -7.24 -3.87 -15.17
C LEU A 137 -6.39 -4.78 -16.08
N PRO A 138 -5.52 -5.63 -15.50
CA PRO A 138 -4.83 -6.65 -16.27
C PRO A 138 -5.82 -7.54 -17.04
N PRO A 139 -5.47 -8.00 -18.25
CA PRO A 139 -6.33 -8.86 -19.06
C PRO A 139 -6.70 -10.14 -18.29
N GLY A 140 -7.97 -10.55 -18.38
CA GLY A 140 -8.50 -11.72 -17.67
C GLY A 140 -9.04 -11.46 -16.26
N ARG A 141 -8.83 -10.25 -15.71
CA ARG A 141 -9.32 -9.92 -14.35
C ARG A 141 -10.82 -9.65 -14.36
N LYS A 142 -11.58 -10.47 -13.61
CA LYS A 142 -13.02 -10.29 -13.41
C LYS A 142 -13.28 -9.26 -12.30
N PRO A 143 -14.26 -8.35 -12.46
CA PRO A 143 -14.60 -7.38 -11.43
C PRO A 143 -15.14 -8.10 -10.18
N VAL A 144 -14.75 -7.62 -9.00
CA VAL A 144 -15.23 -8.16 -7.72
C VAL A 144 -16.67 -7.68 -7.49
N ARG A 145 -17.61 -8.62 -7.37
CA ARG A 145 -19.01 -8.30 -7.05
C ARG A 145 -19.10 -7.94 -5.58
N THR A 146 -19.43 -6.68 -5.28
CA THR A 146 -19.47 -6.14 -3.92
C THR A 146 -20.91 -6.04 -3.44
N PHE A 147 -21.19 -6.45 -2.20
CA PHE A 147 -22.52 -6.44 -1.61
C PHE A 147 -22.47 -5.87 -0.20
N LEU A 148 -23.42 -4.98 0.12
CA LEU A 148 -23.70 -4.55 1.48
C LEU A 148 -24.90 -5.34 2.03
N ARG A 149 -24.78 -5.90 3.23
CA ARG A 149 -25.81 -6.74 3.87
C ARG A 149 -25.95 -6.41 5.35
N GLU A 150 -27.17 -6.60 5.85
CA GLU A 150 -27.46 -6.48 7.27
C GLU A 150 -27.00 -7.73 8.04
N PRO A 151 -26.71 -7.62 9.35
CA PRO A 151 -26.32 -8.76 10.19
C PRO A 151 -27.35 -9.89 10.22
N SER A 152 -28.64 -9.59 10.01
CA SER A 152 -29.72 -10.58 9.91
C SER A 152 -29.47 -11.63 8.79
N ARG A 153 -28.70 -11.26 7.77
CA ARG A 153 -28.34 -12.14 6.64
C ARG A 153 -27.03 -12.89 6.84
N ARG A 154 -26.32 -12.67 7.97
CA ARG A 154 -25.04 -13.31 8.30
C ARG A 154 -25.04 -14.83 8.16
N PRO A 155 -26.09 -15.58 8.59
CA PRO A 155 -26.14 -17.03 8.36
C PRO A 155 -26.13 -17.44 6.88
N LEU A 156 -26.84 -16.69 6.02
CA LEU A 156 -26.89 -16.96 4.58
C LEU A 156 -25.56 -16.65 3.89
N ILE A 157 -24.85 -15.62 4.38
CA ILE A 157 -23.52 -15.25 3.87
C ILE A 157 -22.52 -16.37 4.15
N TYR A 158 -22.50 -16.91 5.38
CA TYR A 158 -21.60 -17.99 5.73
C TYR A 158 -21.96 -19.33 5.08
N ASP A 159 -23.25 -19.60 4.83
CA ASP A 159 -23.65 -20.76 4.00
C ASP A 159 -23.12 -20.66 2.57
N PHE A 160 -23.17 -19.45 1.98
CA PHE A 160 -22.55 -19.20 0.68
C PHE A 160 -21.03 -19.38 0.71
N VAL A 161 -20.35 -18.84 1.74
CA VAL A 161 -18.90 -19.01 1.92
C VAL A 161 -18.53 -20.49 2.03
N LYS A 162 -19.29 -21.27 2.78
CA LYS A 162 -19.09 -22.71 2.93
C LYS A 162 -19.18 -23.44 1.59
N LYS A 163 -20.21 -23.19 0.80
CA LYS A 163 -20.39 -23.79 -0.54
C LYS A 163 -19.21 -23.49 -1.46
N GLU A 164 -18.71 -22.27 -1.45
CA GLU A 164 -17.54 -21.90 -2.24
C GLU A 164 -16.26 -22.58 -1.73
N ILE A 165 -16.07 -22.71 -0.43
CA ILE A 165 -14.93 -23.47 0.13
C ILE A 165 -15.01 -24.95 -0.25
N GLU A 166 -16.20 -25.56 -0.21
CA GLU A 166 -16.44 -26.95 -0.62
C GLU A 166 -16.14 -27.17 -2.10
N ASN A 167 -16.32 -26.14 -2.93
CA ASN A 167 -15.89 -26.13 -4.33
C ASN A 167 -14.39 -25.86 -4.53
N GLY A 168 -13.58 -25.88 -3.46
CA GLY A 168 -12.12 -25.78 -3.51
C GLY A 168 -11.52 -24.38 -3.34
N ARG A 169 -12.35 -23.35 -3.12
CA ARG A 169 -11.90 -21.95 -2.98
C ARG A 169 -11.50 -21.63 -1.55
N GLN A 170 -10.96 -20.42 -1.36
CA GLN A 170 -10.58 -19.89 -0.05
C GLN A 170 -11.29 -18.56 0.24
N ALA A 171 -11.47 -18.26 1.52
CA ALA A 171 -12.19 -17.07 1.97
C ALA A 171 -11.45 -16.32 3.08
N TYR A 172 -11.59 -15.00 3.05
CA TYR A 172 -11.19 -14.10 4.13
C TYR A 172 -12.41 -13.64 4.91
N VAL A 173 -12.28 -13.57 6.24
CA VAL A 173 -13.23 -12.92 7.15
C VAL A 173 -12.47 -11.86 7.93
N VAL A 174 -12.84 -10.59 7.76
CA VAL A 174 -12.12 -9.46 8.34
C VAL A 174 -12.96 -8.80 9.41
N CYS A 175 -12.38 -8.65 10.60
CA CYS A 175 -13.01 -8.04 11.76
C CYS A 175 -12.24 -6.76 12.18
N PRO A 176 -12.92 -5.71 12.67
CA PRO A 176 -12.26 -4.44 12.99
C PRO A 176 -11.43 -4.48 14.28
N LEU A 177 -11.79 -5.34 15.24
CA LEU A 177 -11.18 -5.38 16.58
C LEU A 177 -10.52 -6.74 16.88
N ILE A 178 -9.44 -6.69 17.67
CA ILE A 178 -8.67 -7.87 18.07
C ILE A 178 -9.28 -8.54 19.32
N GLU A 179 -9.79 -7.75 20.27
CA GLU A 179 -10.32 -8.20 21.57
C GLU A 179 -11.63 -7.47 21.90
N GLU A 180 -12.39 -8.07 22.82
CA GLU A 180 -13.60 -7.50 23.41
C GLU A 180 -13.27 -6.12 23.98
N SER A 181 -13.99 -5.09 23.53
CA SER A 181 -13.87 -3.78 24.14
C SER A 181 -14.91 -3.71 25.25
N GLU A 182 -14.48 -3.48 26.50
CA GLU A 182 -15.40 -3.20 27.61
C GLU A 182 -16.36 -2.02 27.31
N THR A 183 -16.03 -1.21 26.30
CA THR A 183 -16.82 -0.04 25.85
C THR A 183 -17.63 -0.24 24.57
N LEU A 184 -17.38 -1.30 23.79
CA LEU A 184 -18.02 -1.52 22.49
C LEU A 184 -18.49 -2.97 22.38
N ASP A 185 -19.80 -3.16 22.30
CA ASP A 185 -20.49 -4.44 22.09
C ASP A 185 -20.28 -4.96 20.65
N LEU A 186 -19.04 -5.36 20.35
CA LEU A 186 -18.60 -5.84 19.04
C LEU A 186 -17.80 -7.13 19.22
N PRO A 187 -18.07 -8.17 18.41
CA PRO A 187 -17.36 -9.42 18.53
C PRO A 187 -15.90 -9.26 18.08
N SER A 188 -14.98 -9.77 18.89
CA SER A 188 -13.56 -9.81 18.57
C SER A 188 -13.27 -10.77 17.40
N ALA A 189 -12.14 -10.59 16.72
CA ALA A 189 -11.69 -11.55 15.69
C ALA A 189 -11.53 -12.98 16.26
N GLU A 190 -11.16 -13.10 17.53
CA GLU A 190 -11.08 -14.37 18.26
C GLU A 190 -12.46 -15.00 18.47
N GLU A 191 -13.46 -14.22 18.90
CA GLU A 191 -14.85 -14.71 19.03
C GLU A 191 -15.44 -15.14 17.70
N VAL A 192 -15.28 -14.34 16.65
CA VAL A 192 -15.74 -14.71 15.30
C VAL A 192 -15.04 -15.98 14.84
N TYR A 193 -13.73 -16.11 15.08
CA TYR A 193 -13.00 -17.33 14.76
C TYR A 193 -13.56 -18.55 15.52
N ASP A 194 -13.75 -18.44 16.83
CA ASP A 194 -14.27 -19.51 17.67
C ASP A 194 -15.72 -19.88 17.31
N GLU A 195 -16.57 -18.90 17.05
CA GLU A 195 -17.95 -19.08 16.60
C GLU A 195 -17.98 -19.85 15.27
N LEU A 196 -17.22 -19.39 14.29
CA LEU A 196 -17.16 -19.98 12.96
C LEU A 196 -16.59 -21.41 13.00
N LYS A 197 -15.53 -21.61 13.78
CA LYS A 197 -14.86 -22.90 13.95
C LYS A 197 -15.70 -23.90 14.74
N ARG A 198 -16.49 -23.48 15.73
CA ARG A 198 -17.39 -24.40 16.46
C ARG A 198 -18.71 -24.65 15.74
N GLY A 199 -19.15 -23.69 14.92
CA GLY A 199 -20.40 -23.72 14.18
C GLY A 199 -20.26 -24.27 12.76
N ILE A 200 -20.52 -23.40 11.77
CA ILE A 200 -20.71 -23.78 10.37
C ILE A 200 -19.45 -24.33 9.69
N PHE A 201 -18.25 -23.97 10.18
CA PHE A 201 -16.95 -24.36 9.63
C PHE A 201 -16.21 -25.43 10.47
N LYS A 202 -16.91 -26.20 11.32
CA LYS A 202 -16.30 -27.22 12.20
C LYS A 202 -15.37 -28.23 11.54
N ASN A 203 -15.64 -28.59 10.29
CA ASN A 203 -14.83 -29.55 9.52
C ASN A 203 -13.95 -28.89 8.46
N ILE A 204 -13.77 -27.56 8.53
CA ILE A 204 -13.01 -26.78 7.57
C ILE A 204 -11.76 -26.25 8.26
N SER A 205 -10.65 -26.24 7.53
CA SER A 205 -9.38 -25.71 8.03
C SER A 205 -9.45 -24.19 8.13
N CYS A 206 -9.58 -23.69 9.36
CA CYS A 206 -9.69 -22.27 9.69
C CYS A 206 -8.49 -21.81 10.51
N ALA A 207 -7.97 -20.61 10.23
CA ALA A 207 -6.95 -19.96 11.06
C ALA A 207 -7.31 -18.51 11.38
N LEU A 208 -6.66 -17.96 12.39
CA LEU A 208 -6.79 -16.59 12.87
C LEU A 208 -5.46 -15.85 12.68
N ILE A 209 -5.52 -14.60 12.22
CA ILE A 209 -4.39 -13.66 12.20
C ILE A 209 -4.78 -12.32 12.81
N HIS A 210 -4.01 -11.85 13.79
CA HIS A 210 -4.21 -10.52 14.36
C HIS A 210 -2.89 -9.84 14.73
N GLY A 211 -2.94 -8.54 15.02
CA GLY A 211 -1.75 -7.69 15.18
C GLY A 211 -0.82 -8.09 16.32
N ARG A 212 -1.38 -8.73 17.37
CA ARG A 212 -0.63 -9.14 18.57
C ARG A 212 0.14 -10.46 18.40
N MET A 213 -0.10 -11.21 17.32
CA MET A 213 0.67 -12.42 17.03
C MET A 213 2.13 -12.07 16.73
N LYS A 214 3.03 -13.01 17.03
CA LYS A 214 4.43 -12.87 16.62
C LYS A 214 4.52 -12.93 15.11
N ASP A 215 5.46 -12.19 14.52
CA ASP A 215 5.57 -12.13 13.06
C ASP A 215 5.90 -13.50 12.45
N SER A 216 6.66 -14.35 13.14
CA SER A 216 6.90 -15.74 12.73
C SER A 216 5.63 -16.59 12.68
N GLU A 217 4.67 -16.36 13.58
CA GLU A 217 3.38 -17.06 13.60
C GLU A 217 2.48 -16.57 12.47
N LYS A 218 2.41 -15.24 12.26
CA LYS A 218 1.67 -14.64 11.13
C LYS A 218 2.15 -15.21 9.80
N GLU A 219 3.46 -15.30 9.62
CA GLU A 219 4.07 -15.85 8.41
C GLU A 219 3.69 -17.32 8.19
N SER A 220 3.83 -18.17 9.23
CA SER A 220 3.47 -19.59 9.13
C SER A 220 1.99 -19.81 8.77
N VAL A 221 1.10 -18.98 9.31
CA VAL A 221 -0.34 -19.05 8.99
C VAL A 221 -0.59 -18.56 7.56
N MET A 222 0.05 -17.48 7.13
CA MET A 222 -0.08 -16.96 5.77
C MET A 222 0.48 -17.92 4.72
N GLU A 223 1.58 -18.61 4.99
CA GLU A 223 2.14 -19.63 4.10
C GLU A 223 1.19 -20.85 4.00
N SER A 224 0.62 -21.27 5.13
CA SER A 224 -0.38 -22.35 5.16
C SER A 224 -1.67 -21.97 4.44
N PHE A 225 -2.05 -20.70 4.47
CA PHE A 225 -3.17 -20.18 3.70
C PHE A 225 -2.82 -20.08 2.21
N HIS A 226 -1.65 -19.55 1.83
CA HIS A 226 -1.22 -19.46 0.44
C HIS A 226 -1.12 -20.84 -0.24
N SER A 227 -0.62 -21.86 0.49
CA SER A 227 -0.54 -23.25 0.01
C SER A 227 -1.90 -23.99 -0.02
N GLY A 228 -2.98 -23.34 0.43
CA GLY A 228 -4.33 -23.90 0.40
C GLY A 228 -4.64 -24.93 1.49
N LYS A 229 -3.74 -25.12 2.47
CA LYS A 229 -3.96 -25.95 3.67
C LYS A 229 -5.02 -25.35 4.59
N ILE A 230 -5.07 -24.02 4.68
CA ILE A 230 -6.13 -23.27 5.36
C ILE A 230 -7.11 -22.77 4.31
N LYS A 231 -8.40 -23.00 4.53
CA LYS A 231 -9.48 -22.60 3.61
C LYS A 231 -10.15 -21.29 4.01
N LEU A 232 -10.22 -21.01 5.30
CA LEU A 232 -10.81 -19.78 5.83
C LEU A 232 -9.83 -19.08 6.76
N LEU A 233 -9.53 -17.81 6.47
CA LEU A 233 -8.68 -16.98 7.31
C LEU A 233 -9.53 -15.88 7.95
N VAL A 234 -9.68 -15.94 9.27
CA VAL A 234 -10.21 -14.83 10.05
C VAL A 234 -9.06 -13.89 10.40
N ALA A 235 -9.21 -12.59 10.17
CA ALA A 235 -8.17 -11.66 10.56
C ALA A 235 -8.67 -10.27 10.91
N THR A 236 -7.79 -9.49 11.52
CA THR A 236 -7.99 -8.05 11.65
C THR A 236 -7.35 -7.28 10.50
N THR A 237 -7.19 -5.96 10.66
CA THR A 237 -6.56 -5.05 9.68
C THR A 237 -5.15 -5.44 9.24
N VAL A 238 -4.54 -6.48 9.83
CA VAL A 238 -3.22 -7.01 9.45
C VAL A 238 -3.19 -7.61 8.04
N ILE A 239 -4.35 -8.00 7.46
CA ILE A 239 -4.42 -8.41 6.04
C ILE A 239 -4.04 -7.27 5.08
N GLU A 240 -4.00 -6.02 5.56
CA GLU A 240 -3.49 -4.89 4.76
C GLU A 240 -2.10 -5.18 4.16
N VAL A 241 -1.30 -6.10 4.73
CA VAL A 241 0.04 -6.42 4.20
C VAL A 241 0.08 -7.66 3.28
N GLY A 242 -0.23 -7.42 2.02
CA GLY A 242 0.63 -7.87 0.92
C GLY A 242 0.44 -9.25 0.30
N VAL A 243 -0.04 -10.26 1.00
CA VAL A 243 0.02 -11.64 0.45
C VAL A 243 -1.04 -11.87 -0.62
N ASN A 244 -0.59 -12.10 -1.86
CA ASN A 244 -1.47 -12.52 -2.96
C ASN A 244 -1.85 -14.00 -2.82
N VAL A 245 -3.14 -14.31 -2.72
CA VAL A 245 -3.66 -15.69 -2.74
C VAL A 245 -4.66 -15.81 -3.90
N PRO A 246 -4.24 -16.28 -5.09
CA PRO A 246 -5.10 -16.30 -6.29
C PRO A 246 -6.38 -17.13 -6.11
N ASN A 247 -6.35 -18.16 -5.26
CA ASN A 247 -7.50 -19.02 -4.99
C ASN A 247 -8.49 -18.44 -3.95
N ALA A 248 -8.16 -17.30 -3.33
CA ALA A 248 -9.07 -16.60 -2.44
C ALA A 248 -10.08 -15.77 -3.26
N SER A 249 -11.32 -16.27 -3.35
CA SER A 249 -12.39 -15.64 -4.14
C SER A 249 -13.40 -14.89 -3.30
N ILE A 250 -13.42 -15.08 -1.98
CA ILE A 250 -14.42 -14.46 -1.09
C ILE A 250 -13.75 -13.60 -0.03
N MET A 251 -14.30 -12.41 0.17
CA MET A 251 -13.98 -11.49 1.24
C MET A 251 -15.25 -11.17 2.00
N VAL A 252 -15.32 -11.50 3.29
CA VAL A 252 -16.38 -11.07 4.20
C VAL A 252 -15.79 -10.04 5.16
N ILE A 253 -16.40 -8.85 5.25
CA ILE A 253 -15.98 -7.79 6.15
C ILE A 253 -17.09 -7.63 7.18
N GLU A 254 -16.82 -8.04 8.41
CA GLU A 254 -17.73 -7.86 9.55
C GLU A 254 -17.63 -6.43 10.06
N ASN A 255 -18.77 -5.86 10.48
CA ASN A 255 -18.86 -4.49 11.00
C ASN A 255 -18.17 -3.44 10.10
N ALA A 256 -18.49 -3.47 8.81
CA ALA A 256 -17.87 -2.64 7.79
C ALA A 256 -17.94 -1.13 8.09
N GLU A 257 -18.90 -0.68 8.90
CA GLU A 257 -19.02 0.70 9.38
C GLU A 257 -17.79 1.22 10.12
N ARG A 258 -16.96 0.33 10.68
CA ARG A 258 -15.76 0.68 11.43
C ARG A 258 -14.54 0.93 10.55
N PHE A 259 -14.59 0.55 9.27
CA PHE A 259 -13.48 0.72 8.35
C PHE A 259 -13.62 2.01 7.56
N GLY A 260 -12.47 2.64 7.28
CA GLY A 260 -12.40 3.73 6.30
C GLY A 260 -12.59 3.23 4.87
N LEU A 261 -13.03 4.11 3.96
CA LEU A 261 -13.28 3.75 2.56
C LEU A 261 -12.01 3.24 1.85
N SER A 262 -10.86 3.85 2.14
CA SER A 262 -9.55 3.41 1.67
C SER A 262 -9.20 1.99 2.13
N GLN A 263 -9.47 1.64 3.38
CA GLN A 263 -9.20 0.31 3.93
C GLN A 263 -10.11 -0.74 3.27
N LEU A 264 -11.41 -0.44 3.14
CA LEU A 264 -12.35 -1.31 2.43
C LEU A 264 -11.89 -1.57 0.99
N HIS A 265 -11.39 -0.53 0.30
CA HIS A 265 -10.83 -0.65 -1.03
C HIS A 265 -9.63 -1.59 -1.09
N GLN A 266 -8.68 -1.43 -0.18
CA GLN A 266 -7.51 -2.31 -0.09
C GLN A 266 -7.92 -3.77 0.16
N LEU A 267 -8.83 -4.00 1.12
CA LEU A 267 -9.36 -5.33 1.43
C LEU A 267 -10.05 -5.96 0.21
N ARG A 268 -10.92 -5.22 -0.50
CA ARG A 268 -11.53 -5.69 -1.76
C ARG A 268 -10.46 -6.06 -2.80
N GLY A 269 -9.36 -5.30 -2.88
CA GLY A 269 -8.26 -5.53 -3.80
C GLY A 269 -7.40 -6.78 -3.51
N ARG A 270 -7.57 -7.41 -2.34
CA ARG A 270 -6.89 -8.67 -1.97
C ARG A 270 -7.50 -9.91 -2.63
N ILE A 271 -8.73 -9.80 -3.15
CA ILE A 271 -9.41 -10.87 -3.92
C ILE A 271 -9.54 -10.49 -5.40
N GLY A 272 -10.00 -11.43 -6.24
CA GLY A 272 -10.16 -11.19 -7.68
C GLY A 272 -8.84 -11.20 -8.45
N ARG A 273 -7.89 -12.05 -8.02
CA ARG A 273 -6.58 -12.24 -8.68
C ARG A 273 -6.47 -13.60 -9.40
N GLY A 274 -7.42 -14.51 -9.19
CA GLY A 274 -7.54 -15.78 -9.91
C GLY A 274 -8.61 -15.76 -11.01
N GLU A 275 -8.85 -16.93 -11.61
CA GLU A 275 -9.79 -17.11 -12.74
C GLU A 275 -11.27 -17.10 -12.29
N TYR A 276 -11.50 -17.30 -10.99
CA TYR A 276 -12.83 -17.42 -10.41
C TYR A 276 -13.48 -16.05 -10.17
N GLN A 277 -14.81 -16.00 -10.32
CA GLN A 277 -15.59 -14.84 -9.92
C GLN A 277 -15.40 -14.59 -8.42
N SER A 278 -15.01 -13.37 -8.07
CA SER A 278 -14.77 -12.98 -6.68
C SER A 278 -15.90 -12.14 -6.11
N TYR A 279 -16.12 -12.28 -4.81
CA TYR A 279 -17.24 -11.70 -4.07
C TYR A 279 -16.73 -11.00 -2.81
N CYS A 280 -17.08 -9.72 -2.65
CA CYS A 280 -16.84 -8.95 -1.44
C CYS A 280 -18.18 -8.69 -0.74
N VAL A 281 -18.36 -9.16 0.48
CA VAL A 281 -19.59 -9.01 1.25
C VAL A 281 -19.28 -8.21 2.51
N MET A 282 -19.82 -7.00 2.59
CA MET A 282 -19.72 -6.12 3.75
C MET A 282 -20.96 -6.30 4.61
N VAL A 283 -20.78 -6.73 5.86
CA VAL A 283 -21.83 -6.82 6.87
C VAL A 283 -21.78 -5.56 7.71
N SER A 284 -22.90 -4.83 7.81
CA SER A 284 -22.95 -3.60 8.57
C SER A 284 -24.29 -3.38 9.25
N SER A 285 -24.24 -2.90 10.50
CA SER A 285 -25.39 -2.46 11.28
C SER A 285 -25.56 -0.93 11.28
N ALA A 286 -24.86 -0.23 10.37
CA ALA A 286 -24.85 1.23 10.30
C ALA A 286 -26.26 1.84 10.29
N LYS A 287 -26.54 2.66 11.30
CA LYS A 287 -27.78 3.46 11.37
C LYS A 287 -27.59 4.87 10.82
N ALA A 288 -26.39 5.42 10.94
CA ALA A 288 -26.06 6.78 10.50
C ALA A 288 -26.02 6.88 8.97
N GLU A 289 -26.68 7.91 8.43
CA GLU A 289 -26.83 8.10 6.99
C GLU A 289 -25.49 8.31 6.29
N ALA A 290 -24.59 9.11 6.87
CA ALA A 290 -23.25 9.34 6.33
C ALA A 290 -22.45 8.03 6.17
N THR A 291 -22.60 7.09 7.11
CA THR A 291 -21.94 5.79 7.06
C THR A 291 -22.55 4.88 5.99
N LYS A 292 -23.88 4.91 5.83
CA LYS A 292 -24.56 4.16 4.77
C LYS A 292 -24.13 4.64 3.39
N ILE A 293 -24.16 5.96 3.16
CA ILE A 293 -23.69 6.57 1.92
C ILE A 293 -22.26 6.12 1.62
N ARG A 294 -21.35 6.19 2.60
CA ARG A 294 -19.96 5.73 2.43
C ARG A 294 -19.86 4.26 2.01
N LEU A 295 -20.61 3.37 2.65
CA LEU A 295 -20.62 1.94 2.32
C LEU A 295 -21.29 1.64 0.96
N GLU A 296 -22.33 2.39 0.60
CA GLU A 296 -22.97 2.30 -0.71
C GLU A 296 -22.06 2.79 -1.83
N THR A 297 -21.31 3.87 -1.60
CA THR A 297 -20.25 4.33 -2.51
C THR A 297 -19.24 3.22 -2.77
N MET A 298 -18.84 2.46 -1.74
CA MET A 298 -17.95 1.31 -1.89
C MET A 298 -18.53 0.16 -2.75
N VAL A 299 -19.85 -0.04 -2.68
CA VAL A 299 -20.56 -1.04 -3.51
C VAL A 299 -20.64 -0.61 -4.96
N ASN A 300 -20.98 0.67 -5.21
CA ASN A 300 -21.26 1.20 -6.53
C ASN A 300 -19.99 1.56 -7.31
N ILE A 301 -18.92 1.94 -6.63
CA ILE A 301 -17.68 2.41 -7.27
C ILE A 301 -16.60 1.33 -7.21
N SER A 302 -16.28 0.78 -8.38
CA SER A 302 -15.14 -0.14 -8.55
C SER A 302 -13.81 0.58 -8.80
N ASP A 303 -13.85 1.79 -9.36
CA ASP A 303 -12.66 2.59 -9.66
C ASP A 303 -12.09 3.19 -8.37
N GLY A 304 -10.87 2.80 -8.03
CA GLY A 304 -10.20 3.29 -6.84
C GLY A 304 -10.03 4.81 -6.80
N PHE A 305 -9.75 5.47 -7.92
CA PHE A 305 -9.54 6.93 -7.95
C PHE A 305 -10.81 7.69 -7.61
N LYS A 306 -11.92 7.30 -8.25
CA LYS A 306 -13.24 7.87 -7.93
C LYS A 306 -13.58 7.63 -6.46
N LEU A 307 -13.27 6.44 -5.95
CA LEU A 307 -13.52 6.12 -4.55
C LEU A 307 -12.71 7.00 -3.59
N ALA A 308 -11.45 7.30 -3.91
CA ALA A 308 -10.62 8.17 -3.08
C ALA A 308 -11.06 9.64 -3.13
N GLU A 309 -11.52 10.14 -4.29
CA GLU A 309 -12.13 11.46 -4.40
C GLU A 309 -13.41 11.57 -3.55
N GLU A 310 -14.26 10.53 -3.57
CA GLU A 310 -15.46 10.49 -2.73
C GLU A 310 -15.11 10.35 -1.23
N ASP A 311 -14.11 9.57 -0.84
CA ASP A 311 -13.64 9.49 0.57
C ASP A 311 -13.20 10.88 1.07
N LEU A 312 -12.49 11.62 0.22
CA LEU A 312 -11.99 12.97 0.52
C LEU A 312 -13.13 13.98 0.67
N LYS A 313 -14.14 13.92 -0.20
CA LYS A 313 -15.36 14.74 -0.08
C LYS A 313 -16.13 14.42 1.20
N LEU A 314 -16.25 13.13 1.56
CA LEU A 314 -16.99 12.67 2.73
C LEU A 314 -16.31 13.02 4.06
N ARG A 315 -14.97 12.96 4.13
CA ARG A 315 -14.19 13.33 5.34
C ARG A 315 -14.03 14.85 5.51
N GLY A 316 -14.10 15.59 4.40
CA GLY A 316 -13.80 17.01 4.37
C GLY A 316 -12.28 17.28 4.45
N PRO A 317 -11.81 18.41 3.91
CA PRO A 317 -10.38 18.71 3.80
C PRO A 317 -9.69 18.83 5.17
N GLY A 318 -10.35 19.35 6.19
CA GLY A 318 -9.73 19.73 7.47
C GLY A 318 -9.13 18.58 8.30
N GLU A 319 -9.71 17.38 8.26
CA GLU A 319 -9.25 16.25 9.10
C GLU A 319 -7.93 15.63 8.57
N PHE A 320 -7.72 15.67 7.24
CA PHE A 320 -6.50 15.18 6.62
C PHE A 320 -5.35 16.18 6.73
N PHE A 321 -5.64 17.49 6.63
CA PHE A 321 -4.64 18.55 6.81
C PHE A 321 -4.20 18.73 8.27
N GLY A 322 -4.97 18.30 9.27
CA GLY A 322 -4.65 18.50 10.70
C GLY A 322 -3.34 17.87 11.20
N LYS A 323 -2.88 16.76 10.61
CA LYS A 323 -1.54 16.18 10.89
C LYS A 323 -0.43 16.77 10.00
N ILE A 324 -0.80 17.33 8.85
CA ILE A 324 0.10 17.85 7.82
C ILE A 324 0.44 19.33 8.06
N GLN A 325 -0.36 20.02 8.88
CA GLN A 325 -0.14 21.40 9.33
C GLN A 325 1.18 21.63 10.10
N HIS A 326 1.90 20.59 10.50
CA HIS A 326 3.26 20.76 11.05
C HIS A 326 4.35 20.98 9.98
N GLY A 327 4.04 20.85 8.69
CA GLY A 327 5.00 21.11 7.60
C GLY A 327 4.47 21.98 6.45
N LEU A 328 3.17 21.95 6.15
CA LEU A 328 2.56 22.81 5.14
C LEU A 328 2.07 24.11 5.77
N GLY A 329 2.98 25.07 5.89
CA GLY A 329 2.63 26.45 6.17
C GLY A 329 1.91 27.09 4.98
N ASP A 330 0.79 27.76 5.27
CA ASP A 330 0.29 28.95 4.58
C ASP A 330 -0.35 28.84 3.16
N LEU A 331 -1.16 27.82 2.85
CA LEU A 331 -2.20 28.04 1.84
C LEU A 331 -3.35 28.85 2.46
N LYS A 332 -3.21 30.18 2.45
CA LYS A 332 -4.21 31.12 3.02
C LYS A 332 -5.43 31.37 2.12
N ILE A 333 -5.30 31.06 0.83
CA ILE A 333 -6.28 31.43 -0.22
C ILE A 333 -6.71 30.21 -1.06
N ALA A 334 -5.80 29.26 -1.34
CA ALA A 334 -6.08 28.16 -2.24
C ALA A 334 -6.71 26.95 -1.51
N ASP A 335 -7.79 26.41 -2.09
CA ASP A 335 -8.38 25.13 -1.71
C ASP A 335 -7.79 24.05 -2.62
N ALA A 336 -6.89 23.22 -2.07
CA ALA A 336 -6.16 22.20 -2.82
C ALA A 336 -7.06 21.24 -3.63
N LEU A 337 -8.34 21.10 -3.25
CA LEU A 337 -9.30 20.22 -3.92
C LEU A 337 -10.08 20.92 -5.03
N LYS A 338 -10.31 22.23 -4.92
CA LYS A 338 -11.04 23.01 -5.95
C LYS A 338 -10.10 23.64 -6.95
N ASP A 339 -8.91 24.02 -6.51
CA ASP A 339 -7.94 24.77 -7.29
C ASP A 339 -6.87 23.85 -7.91
N THR A 340 -7.11 22.54 -7.99
CA THR A 340 -6.13 21.58 -8.51
C THR A 340 -5.67 21.93 -9.93
N ASP A 341 -6.60 22.29 -10.80
CA ASP A 341 -6.27 22.67 -12.18
C ASP A 341 -5.41 23.94 -12.20
N LEU A 342 -5.70 24.91 -11.31
CA LEU A 342 -4.90 26.12 -11.17
C LEU A 342 -3.50 25.84 -10.63
N LEU A 343 -3.38 24.94 -9.65
CA LEU A 343 -2.10 24.50 -9.09
C LEU A 343 -1.24 23.77 -10.13
N LEU A 344 -1.86 22.92 -10.96
CA LEU A 344 -1.19 22.27 -12.09
C LEU A 344 -0.68 23.28 -13.10
N MET A 345 -1.53 24.23 -13.51
CA MET A 345 -1.13 25.29 -14.43
C MET A 345 0.01 26.15 -13.88
N ALA A 346 -0.02 26.47 -12.58
CA ALA A 346 1.05 27.21 -11.91
C ALA A 346 2.37 26.42 -11.90
N ARG A 347 2.33 25.10 -11.66
CA ARG A 347 3.50 24.21 -11.72
C ARG A 347 4.08 24.17 -13.13
N ASP A 348 3.25 23.94 -14.13
CA ASP A 348 3.70 23.88 -15.54
C ASP A 348 4.36 25.20 -15.96
N ALA A 349 3.76 26.33 -15.58
CA ALA A 349 4.35 27.65 -15.82
C ALA A 349 5.70 27.84 -15.09
N ALA A 350 5.84 27.33 -13.86
CA ALA A 350 7.08 27.38 -13.12
C ALA A 350 8.18 26.54 -13.79
N LEU A 351 7.86 25.33 -14.27
CA LEU A 351 8.81 24.47 -15.00
C LEU A 351 9.29 25.13 -16.29
N LEU A 352 8.37 25.69 -17.09
CA LEU A 352 8.70 26.45 -18.29
C LEU A 352 9.61 27.66 -17.98
N THR A 353 9.37 28.32 -16.84
CA THR A 353 10.19 29.45 -16.37
C THR A 353 11.61 29.00 -16.02
N ILE A 354 11.78 27.80 -15.46
CA ILE A 354 13.10 27.24 -15.13
C ILE A 354 13.88 26.88 -16.40
N GLU A 355 13.21 26.33 -17.42
CA GLU A 355 13.85 25.97 -18.69
C GLU A 355 14.34 27.20 -19.48
N ASN A 356 13.65 28.34 -19.37
CA ASN A 356 14.04 29.59 -20.00
C ASN A 356 14.97 30.42 -19.10
N LYS A 357 16.26 30.50 -19.43
CA LYS A 357 17.27 31.28 -18.69
C LYS A 357 16.89 32.75 -18.45
N GLU A 358 16.18 33.39 -19.38
CA GLU A 358 15.81 34.80 -19.21
C GLU A 358 14.70 34.97 -18.16
N ASP A 359 13.69 34.10 -18.21
CA ASP A 359 12.55 34.12 -17.29
C ASP A 359 12.96 33.61 -15.90
N PHE A 360 13.81 32.58 -15.83
CA PHE A 360 14.42 32.13 -14.59
C PHE A 360 15.14 33.26 -13.85
N ASN A 361 15.97 34.04 -14.56
CA ASN A 361 16.70 35.16 -13.96
C ASN A 361 15.78 36.29 -13.48
N LYS A 362 14.65 36.53 -14.18
CA LYS A 362 13.62 37.49 -13.74
C LYS A 362 12.91 36.98 -12.49
N ALA A 363 12.50 35.73 -12.48
CA ALA A 363 11.84 35.08 -11.35
C ALA A 363 12.76 35.04 -10.12
N LEU A 364 14.03 34.69 -10.28
CA LEU A 364 15.03 34.62 -9.22
C LEU A 364 15.19 35.99 -8.51
N LYS A 365 15.22 37.09 -9.27
CA LYS A 365 15.28 38.45 -8.71
C LYS A 365 14.05 38.78 -7.87
N PHE A 366 12.88 38.35 -8.33
CA PHE A 366 11.63 38.59 -7.60
C PHE A 366 11.53 37.73 -6.34
N LEU A 367 11.87 36.44 -6.43
CA LEU A 367 11.83 35.49 -5.32
C LEU A 367 12.84 35.84 -4.23
N SER A 368 14.06 36.22 -4.61
CA SER A 368 15.07 36.72 -3.64
C SER A 368 14.64 38.01 -2.96
N PHE A 369 13.91 38.89 -3.64
CA PHE A 369 13.35 40.10 -3.04
C PHE A 369 12.16 39.79 -2.11
N ALA A 370 11.25 38.91 -2.51
CA ALA A 370 10.03 38.58 -1.77
C ALA A 370 10.29 37.70 -0.54
N TYR A 371 11.23 36.74 -0.64
CA TYR A 371 11.46 35.73 0.41
C TYR A 371 12.79 35.90 1.16
N ARG A 372 13.62 36.89 0.79
CA ARG A 372 14.87 37.32 1.45
C ARG A 372 15.66 36.15 2.07
N ASP A 373 15.81 36.14 3.39
CA ASP A 373 16.68 35.22 4.13
C ASP A 373 16.20 33.76 4.12
N LYS A 374 14.91 33.50 3.84
CA LYS A 374 14.38 32.13 3.72
C LYS A 374 14.76 31.46 2.39
N PHE A 375 15.05 32.24 1.35
CA PHE A 375 15.35 31.72 0.01
C PHE A 375 16.85 31.44 -0.19
N LYS A 376 17.74 32.13 0.54
CA LYS A 376 19.21 31.91 0.47
C LYS A 376 19.58 30.46 0.79
N ASN A 377 18.93 29.85 1.78
CA ASN A 377 19.22 28.46 2.18
C ASN A 377 18.71 27.38 1.20
N ILE A 378 17.95 27.75 0.16
CA ILE A 378 17.40 26.80 -0.83
C ILE A 378 18.33 26.65 -2.04
N LEU A 379 19.19 27.65 -2.32
CA LEU A 379 20.10 27.67 -3.47
C LEU A 379 21.57 27.37 -3.11
N ASP A 380 21.89 27.21 -1.83
CA ASP A 380 23.25 26.94 -1.32
C ASP A 380 23.55 25.42 -1.14
N THR A 381 22.74 24.54 -1.74
CA THR A 381 23.03 23.11 -1.95
C THR A 381 23.17 22.85 -3.44
#